data_AF-A0A0D3FDG6-F1
#
_entry.id   AF-A0A0D3FDG6-F1
#
_cell.length_a   1.000
_cell.length_b   1.000
_cell.length_c   1.000
_cell.angle_alpha   90.00
_cell.angle_beta   90.00
_cell.angle_gamma   90.00
#
_symmetry.space_group_name_H-M   'P 1'
#
loop_
_entity.id
_entity.type
_entity.pdbx_description
1 polymer ?
#
loop_
_entity_poly.entity_id
_entity_poly.type
_entity_poly.pdbx_seq_one_letter_code
_entity_poly.pdbx_strand_id
1 'polypeptide(L)'
;MASLTAALATPAAAALLLLVLLAAPASAANFTCAVASRCRCNGDVGQSTMASLTAALATLLGANGLPDGTLSSAPVAANSTVKIPFRCRCNGDVGQSDRLPIYVVQPQDGLDAIARNVFNAFVTYQEIAAANNIPDPDKINVSQTLWIPLPCSCDKEEGSNVMHLAYSVGKGENTSAIAAKYGVTESTLLTRNKIDDPTKLQMGQILDVPLPVQNKGCPSVPLCNGTLKLGETNGTGCGSTTCAYSGYSNSSSLIIQTSLATNQTTACQKGGSGRSQFARSMWSMSVISFHMY
;
A
#
# COMPACT_ATOMS: atom_id res chain seq x y z
N MET A 1 -87.00 15.74 19.70
CA MET A 1 -86.62 15.78 18.27
C MET A 1 -85.37 16.64 18.14
N ALA A 2 -84.32 16.10 17.51
CA ALA A 2 -83.11 16.73 16.96
C ALA A 2 -82.41 17.82 17.81
N SER A 3 -81.25 17.56 18.44
CA SER A 3 -79.91 17.45 17.84
C SER A 3 -79.35 18.78 17.30
N LEU A 4 -78.37 19.35 18.01
CA LEU A 4 -77.34 20.26 17.47
C LEU A 4 -76.10 20.21 18.37
N THR A 5 -75.23 19.26 18.02
CA THR A 5 -73.80 19.19 18.34
C THR A 5 -73.01 20.26 17.59
N ALA A 6 -72.00 20.88 18.22
CA ALA A 6 -70.67 21.04 17.64
C ALA A 6 -69.72 21.81 18.59
N ALA A 7 -68.99 21.06 19.41
CA ALA A 7 -67.65 21.44 19.82
C ALA A 7 -66.81 20.16 19.77
N LEU A 8 -65.78 20.15 18.93
CA LEU A 8 -64.45 19.60 19.20
C LEU A 8 -63.62 19.55 17.90
N ALA A 9 -62.41 20.05 18.04
CA ALA A 9 -61.38 20.15 17.02
C ALA A 9 -60.83 18.78 16.62
N THR A 10 -60.44 18.64 15.35
CA THR A 10 -59.54 17.60 14.82
C THR A 10 -58.82 18.18 13.57
N PRO A 11 -57.73 17.57 13.06
CA PRO A 11 -56.40 17.64 13.64
C PRO A 11 -55.35 18.19 12.64
N ALA A 12 -54.21 18.63 13.19
CA ALA A 12 -53.04 19.03 12.43
C ALA A 12 -52.49 17.85 11.60
N ALA A 13 -52.44 18.03 10.28
CA ALA A 13 -51.73 17.14 9.38
C ALA A 13 -50.21 17.31 9.60
N ALA A 14 -49.62 16.39 10.36
CA ALA A 14 -48.18 16.24 10.45
C ALA A 14 -47.67 15.70 9.10
N ALA A 15 -47.12 16.60 8.27
CA ALA A 15 -46.37 16.22 7.09
C ALA A 15 -45.08 15.50 7.53
N LEU A 16 -45.13 14.17 7.54
CA LEU A 16 -43.97 13.31 7.77
C LEU A 16 -43.05 13.46 6.54
N LEU A 17 -42.08 14.36 6.63
CA LEU A 17 -41.02 14.52 5.63
C LEU A 17 -40.13 13.27 5.70
N LEU A 18 -40.48 12.23 4.95
CA LEU A 18 -39.66 11.05 4.77
C LEU A 18 -38.42 11.47 3.95
N LEU A 19 -37.38 11.91 4.65
CA LEU A 19 -36.07 12.15 4.07
C LEU A 19 -35.51 10.77 3.69
N VAL A 20 -35.86 10.28 2.51
CA VAL A 20 -35.19 9.13 1.90
C VAL A 20 -33.78 9.60 1.60
N LEU A 21 -32.87 9.40 2.57
CA LEU A 21 -31.45 9.31 2.30
C LEU A 21 -31.30 8.15 1.32
N LEU A 22 -31.26 8.48 0.02
CA LEU A 22 -30.67 7.63 -1.00
C LEU A 22 -29.20 7.48 -0.63
N ALA A 23 -28.91 6.62 0.34
CA ALA A 23 -27.60 6.04 0.49
C ALA A 23 -27.40 5.28 -0.82
N ALA A 24 -26.65 5.89 -1.73
CA ALA A 24 -26.15 5.19 -2.91
C ALA A 24 -25.57 3.86 -2.39
N PRO A 25 -25.98 2.71 -2.95
CA PRO A 25 -25.36 1.45 -2.57
C PRO A 25 -23.89 1.63 -2.90
N ALA A 26 -23.07 1.79 -1.85
CA ALA A 26 -21.63 1.81 -1.99
C ALA A 26 -21.25 0.44 -2.52
N SER A 27 -21.11 0.30 -3.84
CA SER A 27 -20.59 -0.92 -4.43
C SER A 27 -19.09 -0.91 -4.17
N ALA A 28 -18.67 -1.29 -2.95
CA ALA A 28 -17.37 -1.91 -2.87
C ALA A 28 -17.54 -3.25 -3.57
N ALA A 29 -17.09 -3.28 -4.82
CA ALA A 29 -16.91 -4.51 -5.54
C ALA A 29 -15.45 -4.89 -5.31
N ASN A 30 -15.22 -5.94 -4.52
CA ASN A 30 -13.96 -6.67 -4.55
C ASN A 30 -13.42 -6.72 -5.99
N PHE A 31 -12.15 -6.37 -6.18
CA PHE A 31 -11.58 -6.41 -7.52
C PHE A 31 -11.49 -7.86 -7.99
N THR A 32 -11.94 -8.09 -9.22
CA THR A 32 -11.82 -9.42 -9.83
C THR A 32 -10.35 -9.78 -9.95
N CYS A 33 -10.03 -11.04 -9.62
CA CYS A 33 -8.69 -11.56 -9.75
C CYS A 33 -8.74 -13.04 -10.16
N ALA A 34 -8.51 -13.27 -11.45
CA ALA A 34 -8.64 -14.60 -12.06
C ALA A 34 -7.43 -15.50 -11.80
N VAL A 35 -6.31 -14.93 -11.36
CA VAL A 35 -5.08 -15.68 -11.09
C VAL A 35 -5.09 -16.32 -9.69
N ALA A 36 -4.61 -17.57 -9.59
CA ALA A 36 -4.39 -18.25 -8.30
C ALA A 36 -3.06 -17.82 -7.63
N SER A 37 -2.72 -16.53 -7.66
CA SER A 37 -1.38 -16.02 -7.33
C SER A 37 -1.36 -15.10 -6.09
N ARG A 38 -0.18 -15.00 -5.44
CA ARG A 38 0.13 -13.95 -4.45
C ARG A 38 0.97 -12.87 -5.14
N CYS A 39 0.47 -11.64 -5.26
CA CYS A 39 1.26 -10.49 -5.80
C CYS A 39 1.22 -9.29 -4.83
N ARG A 40 2.03 -8.25 -5.10
CA ARG A 40 2.04 -7.01 -4.32
C ARG A 40 1.22 -5.95 -5.06
N CYS A 41 0.35 -5.26 -4.34
CA CYS A 41 -0.47 -4.15 -4.85
C CYS A 41 -0.18 -2.90 -4.03
N ASN A 42 -0.48 -1.73 -4.59
CA ASN A 42 -0.52 -0.51 -3.80
C ASN A 42 -1.96 -0.04 -3.77
N GLY A 43 -2.61 -0.02 -2.61
CA GLY A 43 -3.88 0.70 -2.50
C GLY A 43 -3.62 2.18 -2.27
N ASP A 44 -4.51 3.05 -2.71
CA ASP A 44 -4.65 4.37 -2.10
C ASP A 44 -5.48 4.17 -0.84
N VAL A 45 -5.06 4.66 0.32
CA VAL A 45 -6.00 4.82 1.44
C VAL A 45 -5.93 6.29 1.85
N GLY A 46 -6.89 7.05 1.33
CA GLY A 46 -6.99 8.49 1.53
C GLY A 46 -7.55 8.84 2.90
N GLN A 47 -6.78 8.56 3.96
CA GLN A 47 -6.77 9.23 5.28
C GLN A 47 -6.50 8.20 6.37
N SER A 48 -5.26 8.15 6.85
CA SER A 48 -4.97 8.05 8.28
C SER A 48 -3.50 8.37 8.50
N THR A 49 -3.17 8.81 9.71
CA THR A 49 -1.80 8.93 10.19
C THR A 49 -1.03 7.65 9.86
N MET A 50 0.25 7.80 9.51
CA MET A 50 1.19 6.74 9.10
C MET A 50 1.35 5.57 10.10
N ALA A 51 0.58 5.56 11.20
CA ALA A 51 0.72 4.74 12.38
C ALA A 51 0.08 3.34 12.31
N SER A 52 -0.75 3.04 11.31
CA SER A 52 -1.50 1.76 11.25
C SER A 52 -1.12 0.87 10.07
N LEU A 53 -0.04 1.22 9.36
CA LEU A 53 0.37 0.55 8.14
C LEU A 53 1.50 -0.42 8.44
N THR A 54 1.25 -1.71 8.21
CA THR A 54 2.23 -2.79 8.31
C THR A 54 3.32 -2.75 7.22
N ALA A 55 3.35 -1.72 6.38
CA ALA A 55 4.38 -1.52 5.36
C ALA A 55 5.66 -0.97 6.00
N ALA A 56 6.82 -1.49 5.61
CA ALA A 56 8.09 -0.91 6.01
C ALA A 56 8.17 0.56 5.56
N LEU A 57 8.64 1.46 6.43
CA LEU A 57 8.69 2.91 6.17
C LEU A 57 9.30 3.22 4.79
N ALA A 58 10.44 2.62 4.46
CA ALA A 58 11.10 2.80 3.16
C ALA A 58 10.20 2.44 1.96
N THR A 59 9.35 1.41 2.08
CA THR A 59 8.42 1.02 1.01
C THR A 59 7.30 2.04 0.87
N LEU A 60 6.81 2.58 1.99
CA LEU A 60 5.79 3.63 1.99
C LEU A 60 6.34 4.94 1.41
N LEU A 61 7.54 5.35 1.81
CA LEU A 61 8.20 6.55 1.26
C LEU A 61 8.41 6.39 -0.25
N GLY A 62 8.96 5.26 -0.68
CA GLY A 62 9.18 4.98 -2.11
C GLY A 62 7.89 4.96 -2.93
N ALA A 63 6.80 4.39 -2.41
CA ALA A 63 5.49 4.39 -3.09
C ALA A 63 4.91 5.80 -3.27
N ASN A 64 5.31 6.75 -2.44
CA ASN A 64 4.86 8.14 -2.46
C ASN A 64 5.91 9.10 -3.06
N GLY A 65 7.03 8.60 -3.57
CA GLY A 65 8.10 9.43 -4.12
C GLY A 65 8.73 10.37 -3.08
N LEU A 66 8.70 10.00 -1.80
CA LEU A 66 9.31 10.76 -0.71
C LEU A 66 10.78 10.38 -0.55
N PRO A 67 11.66 11.32 -0.13
CA PRO A 67 13.08 11.04 0.10
C PRO A 67 13.33 9.97 1.17
N ASP A 68 14.38 9.17 1.02
CA ASP A 68 14.75 8.11 1.97
C ASP A 68 15.06 8.63 3.39
N GLY A 69 15.42 9.92 3.51
CA GLY A 69 15.66 10.59 4.79
C GLY A 69 14.40 11.11 5.50
N THR A 70 13.21 10.89 4.94
CA THR A 70 11.96 11.30 5.59
C THR A 70 11.74 10.51 6.88
N LEU A 71 11.54 11.23 8.00
CA LEU A 71 11.32 10.63 9.31
C LEU A 71 9.95 9.95 9.38
N SER A 72 9.82 8.92 10.22
CA SER A 72 8.55 8.24 10.52
C SER A 72 7.50 9.17 11.12
N SER A 73 7.93 10.29 11.73
CA SER A 73 7.07 11.33 12.30
C SER A 73 6.67 12.43 11.32
N ALA A 74 7.04 12.32 10.04
CA ALA A 74 6.70 13.32 9.04
C ALA A 74 5.17 13.50 8.95
N PRO A 75 4.65 14.74 9.04
CA PRO A 75 3.21 14.97 9.05
C PRO A 75 2.59 14.71 7.69
N VAL A 76 1.41 14.08 7.70
CA VAL A 76 0.55 13.93 6.52
C VAL A 76 -0.58 14.95 6.66
N ALA A 77 -0.71 15.85 5.67
CA ALA A 77 -1.73 16.88 5.72
C ALA A 77 -3.14 16.26 5.70
N ALA A 78 -4.08 16.86 6.44
CA ALA A 78 -5.48 16.44 6.37
C ALA A 78 -5.98 16.50 4.92
N ASN A 79 -6.75 15.49 4.50
CA ASN A 79 -7.25 15.34 3.13
C ASN A 79 -6.19 15.14 2.04
N SER A 80 -4.91 14.93 2.40
CA SER A 80 -3.91 14.45 1.44
C SER A 80 -4.05 12.94 1.22
N THR A 81 -3.65 12.49 0.03
CA THR A 81 -3.66 11.08 -0.37
C THR A 81 -2.28 10.47 -0.15
N VAL A 82 -2.26 9.23 0.32
CA VAL A 82 -1.03 8.46 0.54
C VAL A 82 -1.23 7.08 -0.08
N LYS A 83 -0.32 6.72 -0.98
CA LYS A 83 -0.25 5.38 -1.58
C LYS A 83 0.32 4.40 -0.57
N ILE A 84 -0.41 3.33 -0.30
CA ILE A 84 -0.11 2.36 0.74
C ILE A 84 0.10 0.99 0.08
N PRO A 85 1.36 0.54 -0.04
CA PRO A 85 1.69 -0.78 -0.56
C PRO A 85 1.27 -1.89 0.40
N PHE A 86 0.58 -2.91 -0.09
CA PHE A 86 0.25 -4.14 0.64
C PHE A 86 0.30 -5.38 -0.24
N ARG A 87 0.30 -6.57 0.38
CA ARG A 87 0.25 -7.84 -0.38
C ARG A 87 -1.19 -8.18 -0.71
N CYS A 88 -1.44 -8.55 -1.95
CA CYS A 88 -2.71 -9.06 -2.41
C CYS A 88 -2.67 -10.57 -2.52
N ARG A 89 -3.77 -11.20 -2.11
CA ARG A 89 -4.00 -12.62 -2.27
C ARG A 89 -5.27 -12.81 -3.06
N CYS A 90 -5.16 -13.53 -4.18
CA CYS A 90 -6.31 -13.90 -4.98
C CYS A 90 -6.78 -15.32 -4.65
N ASN A 91 -8.09 -15.52 -4.69
CA ASN A 91 -8.72 -16.82 -4.44
C ASN A 91 -9.29 -17.48 -5.71
N GLY A 92 -9.07 -16.89 -6.89
CA GLY A 92 -9.59 -17.34 -8.18
C GLY A 92 -10.77 -16.50 -8.69
N ASP A 93 -11.43 -15.76 -7.81
CA ASP A 93 -12.53 -14.85 -8.18
C ASP A 93 -12.18 -13.40 -7.87
N VAL A 94 -11.67 -13.15 -6.66
CA VAL A 94 -11.42 -11.82 -6.11
C VAL A 94 -10.04 -11.75 -5.48
N GLY A 95 -9.45 -10.54 -5.52
CA GLY A 95 -8.23 -10.24 -4.78
C GLY A 95 -8.54 -9.42 -3.54
N GLN A 96 -7.99 -9.87 -2.41
CA GLN A 96 -8.11 -9.20 -1.12
C GLN A 96 -6.72 -9.05 -0.50
N SER A 97 -6.52 -7.99 0.28
CA SER A 97 -5.28 -7.80 1.02
C SER A 97 -4.99 -9.00 1.93
N ASP A 98 -3.76 -9.52 1.91
CA ASP A 98 -3.41 -10.82 2.49
C ASP A 98 -3.39 -10.77 4.03
N ARG A 99 -4.57 -10.94 4.64
CA ARG A 99 -4.81 -10.98 6.10
C ARG A 99 -4.38 -9.73 6.87
N LEU A 100 -4.13 -8.64 6.15
CA LEU A 100 -3.78 -7.32 6.68
C LEU A 100 -4.52 -6.25 5.87
N PRO A 101 -4.83 -5.07 6.43
CA PRO A 101 -4.57 -4.68 7.81
C PRO A 101 -5.55 -5.33 8.80
N ILE A 102 -5.17 -5.32 10.08
CA ILE A 102 -6.06 -5.68 11.19
C ILE A 102 -6.51 -4.40 11.88
N TYR A 103 -7.81 -4.25 12.05
CA TYR A 103 -8.43 -3.19 12.83
C TYR A 103 -8.87 -3.73 14.19
N VAL A 104 -8.64 -2.99 15.26
CA VAL A 104 -9.12 -3.33 16.61
C VAL A 104 -10.32 -2.47 16.93
N VAL A 105 -11.47 -3.10 17.11
CA VAL A 105 -12.76 -2.43 17.37
C VAL A 105 -12.65 -1.55 18.62
N GLN A 106 -13.02 -0.28 18.48
CA GLN A 106 -13.08 0.73 19.52
C GLN A 106 -14.48 0.79 20.15
N PRO A 107 -14.63 1.43 21.32
CA PRO A 107 -15.95 1.69 21.90
C PRO A 107 -16.86 2.44 20.91
N GLN A 108 -18.09 1.97 20.76
CA GLN A 108 -19.14 2.53 19.87
C GLN A 108 -18.90 2.38 18.36
N ASP A 109 -17.91 1.58 17.95
CA ASP A 109 -17.75 1.26 16.54
C ASP A 109 -18.91 0.41 15.99
N GLY A 110 -19.20 0.62 14.72
CA GLY A 110 -20.00 -0.28 13.88
C GLY A 110 -19.27 -0.56 12.58
N LEU A 111 -19.51 -1.73 11.97
CA LEU A 111 -18.77 -2.15 10.76
C LEU A 111 -18.90 -1.15 9.60
N ASP A 112 -20.04 -0.50 9.45
CA ASP A 112 -20.26 0.52 8.42
C ASP A 112 -19.44 1.79 8.65
N ALA A 113 -19.39 2.26 9.91
CA ALA A 113 -18.58 3.42 10.27
C ALA A 113 -17.09 3.13 10.11
N ILE A 114 -16.64 1.92 10.46
CA ILE A 114 -15.26 1.46 10.21
C ILE A 114 -14.97 1.51 8.70
N ALA A 115 -15.82 0.88 7.88
CA ALA A 115 -15.68 0.84 6.44
C ALA A 115 -15.58 2.25 5.82
N ARG A 116 -16.53 3.14 6.12
CA ARG A 116 -16.64 4.46 5.48
C ARG A 116 -15.67 5.49 6.03
N ASN A 117 -15.49 5.54 7.35
CA ASN A 117 -14.78 6.64 8.01
C ASN A 117 -13.31 6.30 8.28
N VAL A 118 -12.96 5.02 8.43
CA VAL A 118 -11.57 4.59 8.68
C VAL A 118 -10.90 4.12 7.39
N PHE A 119 -11.63 3.36 6.56
CA PHE A 119 -11.10 2.78 5.33
C PHE A 119 -11.72 3.38 4.06
N ASN A 120 -12.21 4.62 4.13
CA ASN A 120 -12.69 5.40 2.97
C ASN A 120 -13.67 4.68 2.03
N ALA A 121 -14.48 3.77 2.57
CA ALA A 121 -15.39 2.92 1.81
C ALA A 121 -14.70 2.04 0.74
N PHE A 122 -13.40 1.77 0.87
CA PHE A 122 -12.70 0.78 0.02
C PHE A 122 -13.26 -0.63 0.19
N VAL A 123 -13.84 -0.90 1.36
CA VAL A 123 -14.60 -2.12 1.66
C VAL A 123 -15.99 -1.73 2.16
N THR A 124 -16.95 -2.63 2.02
CA THR A 124 -18.27 -2.55 2.63
C THR A 124 -18.28 -3.26 3.99
N TYR A 125 -19.28 -2.95 4.82
CA TYR A 125 -19.47 -3.68 6.08
C TYR A 125 -19.77 -5.17 5.84
N GLN A 126 -20.45 -5.51 4.73
CA GLN A 126 -20.76 -6.89 4.35
C GLN A 126 -19.48 -7.67 4.05
N GLU A 127 -18.53 -7.06 3.34
CA GLU A 127 -17.24 -7.67 3.06
C GLU A 127 -16.41 -7.86 4.33
N ILE A 128 -16.40 -6.88 5.24
CA ILE A 128 -15.74 -7.02 6.54
C ILE A 128 -16.40 -8.17 7.33
N ALA A 129 -17.73 -8.21 7.39
CA ALA A 129 -18.45 -9.27 8.11
C ALA A 129 -18.16 -10.66 7.53
N ALA A 130 -18.22 -10.81 6.21
CA ALA A 130 -17.94 -12.06 5.52
C ALA A 130 -16.50 -12.53 5.73
N ALA A 131 -15.52 -11.64 5.58
CA ALA A 131 -14.09 -11.96 5.74
C ALA A 131 -13.72 -12.39 7.18
N ASN A 132 -14.52 -11.96 8.17
CA ASN A 132 -14.32 -12.25 9.59
C ASN A 132 -15.33 -13.26 10.16
N ASN A 133 -16.14 -13.89 9.31
CA ASN A 133 -17.19 -14.84 9.72
C ASN A 133 -18.15 -14.28 10.78
N ILE A 134 -18.54 -13.01 10.65
CA ILE A 134 -19.48 -12.33 11.55
C ILE A 134 -20.91 -12.59 11.05
N PRO A 135 -21.74 -13.35 11.78
CA PRO A 135 -23.09 -13.69 11.33
C PRO A 135 -24.06 -12.50 11.37
N ASP A 136 -23.88 -11.61 12.35
CA ASP A 136 -24.70 -10.44 12.58
C ASP A 136 -23.81 -9.18 12.56
N PRO A 137 -23.82 -8.40 11.46
CA PRO A 137 -22.98 -7.21 11.29
C PRO A 137 -23.13 -6.13 12.38
N ASP A 138 -24.27 -6.12 13.08
CA ASP A 138 -24.56 -5.15 14.14
C ASP A 138 -23.99 -5.59 15.50
N LYS A 139 -23.43 -6.80 15.58
CA LYS A 139 -22.86 -7.38 16.81
C LYS A 139 -21.36 -7.58 16.70
N ILE A 140 -20.63 -6.52 17.02
CA ILE A 140 -19.18 -6.55 17.22
C ILE A 140 -18.82 -6.15 18.65
N ASN A 141 -17.71 -6.68 19.16
CA ASN A 141 -17.26 -6.40 20.52
C ASN A 141 -16.05 -5.47 20.53
N VAL A 142 -15.96 -4.61 21.54
CA VAL A 142 -14.75 -3.81 21.78
C VAL A 142 -13.53 -4.71 21.90
N SER A 143 -12.40 -4.28 21.33
CA SER A 143 -11.15 -5.03 21.23
C SER A 143 -11.18 -6.27 20.33
N GLN A 144 -12.29 -6.56 19.66
CA GLN A 144 -12.32 -7.55 18.59
C GLN A 144 -11.38 -7.14 17.46
N THR A 145 -10.61 -8.08 16.94
CA THR A 145 -9.75 -7.86 15.77
C THR A 145 -10.51 -8.21 14.50
N LEU A 146 -10.52 -7.29 13.54
CA LEU A 146 -11.13 -7.45 12.23
C LEU A 146 -10.05 -7.39 11.16
N TRP A 147 -9.93 -8.42 10.33
CA TRP A 147 -9.20 -8.32 9.08
C TRP A 147 -10.01 -7.50 8.08
N ILE A 148 -9.40 -6.46 7.52
CA ILE A 148 -10.02 -5.59 6.54
C ILE A 148 -9.59 -6.04 5.14
N PRO A 149 -10.49 -6.64 4.33
CA PRO A 149 -10.15 -7.25 3.05
C PRO A 149 -10.09 -6.20 1.93
N LEU A 150 -9.06 -5.34 1.94
CA LEU A 150 -8.94 -4.25 0.96
C LEU A 150 -8.94 -4.80 -0.48
N PRO A 151 -9.64 -4.15 -1.42
CA PRO A 151 -9.75 -4.61 -2.78
C PRO A 151 -8.40 -4.50 -3.50
N CYS A 152 -8.04 -5.55 -4.23
CA CYS A 152 -6.81 -5.57 -5.00
C CYS A 152 -6.90 -6.62 -6.11
N SER A 153 -6.01 -6.55 -7.10
CA SER A 153 -5.89 -7.60 -8.10
C SER A 153 -4.44 -7.84 -8.48
N CYS A 154 -4.20 -9.03 -9.01
CA CYS A 154 -2.89 -9.51 -9.47
C CYS A 154 -2.92 -9.83 -10.97
N ASP A 155 -4.01 -9.48 -11.65
CA ASP A 155 -4.18 -9.73 -13.06
C ASP A 155 -3.18 -8.91 -13.89
N LYS A 156 -2.98 -9.34 -15.12
CA LYS A 156 -2.24 -8.57 -16.11
C LYS A 156 -3.21 -7.71 -16.90
N GLU A 157 -2.74 -6.57 -17.35
CA GLU A 157 -3.48 -5.72 -18.28
C GLU A 157 -2.86 -5.90 -19.67
N GLU A 158 -3.64 -6.43 -20.62
CA GLU A 158 -3.19 -6.70 -22.00
C GLU A 158 -1.85 -7.48 -22.08
N GLY A 159 -1.65 -8.43 -21.16
CA GLY A 159 -0.44 -9.26 -21.08
C GLY A 159 0.76 -8.59 -20.39
N SER A 160 0.66 -7.31 -20.05
CA SER A 160 1.68 -6.57 -19.31
C SER A 160 1.46 -6.70 -17.80
N ASN A 161 2.57 -6.73 -17.05
CA ASN A 161 2.49 -6.63 -15.59
C ASN A 161 2.07 -5.20 -15.24
N VAL A 162 1.11 -5.08 -14.33
CA VAL A 162 0.63 -3.82 -13.80
C VAL A 162 0.60 -3.88 -12.28
N MET A 163 0.50 -2.72 -11.65
CA MET A 163 0.24 -2.59 -10.24
C MET A 163 -1.16 -2.03 -10.06
N HIS A 164 -2.08 -2.82 -9.52
CA HIS A 164 -3.45 -2.41 -9.28
C HIS A 164 -3.52 -1.42 -8.10
N LEU A 165 -4.14 -0.27 -8.35
CA LEU A 165 -4.43 0.77 -7.38
C LEU A 165 -5.93 0.88 -7.16
N ALA A 166 -6.36 0.68 -5.92
CA ALA A 166 -7.70 1.04 -5.50
C ALA A 166 -7.79 2.56 -5.36
N TYR A 167 -8.66 3.21 -6.13
CA TYR A 167 -8.83 4.65 -6.17
C TYR A 167 -10.27 5.06 -5.86
N SER A 168 -10.47 5.96 -4.90
CA SER A 168 -11.80 6.53 -4.61
C SER A 168 -12.01 7.82 -5.40
N VAL A 169 -13.05 7.86 -6.23
CA VAL A 169 -13.34 8.99 -7.12
C VAL A 169 -13.65 10.26 -6.32
N GLY A 170 -12.89 11.33 -6.58
CA GLY A 170 -13.10 12.64 -5.98
C GLY A 170 -14.32 13.37 -6.55
N LYS A 171 -14.73 14.45 -5.87
CA LYS A 171 -15.85 15.27 -6.31
C LYS A 171 -15.55 15.96 -7.64
N GLY A 172 -16.36 15.67 -8.66
CA GLY A 172 -16.26 16.30 -9.99
C GLY A 172 -15.14 15.75 -10.88
N GLU A 173 -14.49 14.66 -10.47
CA GLU A 173 -13.51 13.98 -11.31
C GLU A 173 -14.19 13.22 -12.47
N ASN A 174 -13.42 12.92 -13.51
CA ASN A 174 -13.84 12.10 -14.64
C ASN A 174 -12.74 11.09 -14.99
N THR A 175 -13.13 10.02 -15.69
CA THR A 175 -12.26 8.90 -16.08
C THR A 175 -11.06 9.35 -16.90
N SER A 176 -11.23 10.32 -17.80
CA SER A 176 -10.16 10.86 -18.64
C SER A 176 -9.04 11.49 -17.80
N ALA A 177 -9.39 12.36 -16.86
CA ALA A 177 -8.44 13.03 -15.98
C ALA A 177 -7.75 12.05 -15.01
N ILE A 178 -8.51 11.09 -14.46
CA ILE A 178 -7.97 10.03 -13.59
C ILE A 178 -6.97 9.15 -14.36
N ALA A 179 -7.33 8.70 -15.56
CA ALA A 179 -6.48 7.87 -16.39
C ALA A 179 -5.18 8.60 -16.76
N ALA A 180 -5.28 9.87 -17.19
CA ALA A 180 -4.12 10.71 -17.50
C ALA A 180 -3.19 10.91 -16.28
N LYS A 181 -3.77 11.13 -15.09
CA LYS A 181 -3.01 11.29 -13.83
C LYS A 181 -2.15 10.06 -13.50
N TYR A 182 -2.62 8.86 -13.83
CA TYR A 182 -1.93 7.61 -13.55
C TYR A 182 -1.20 6.99 -14.75
N GLY A 183 -1.19 7.66 -15.89
CA GLY A 183 -0.54 7.16 -17.11
C GLY A 183 -1.22 5.92 -17.69
N VAL A 184 -2.52 5.78 -17.49
CA VAL A 184 -3.36 4.70 -18.04
C VAL A 184 -4.22 5.28 -19.17
N THR A 185 -4.62 4.45 -20.14
CA THR A 185 -5.60 4.92 -21.14
C THR A 185 -7.00 4.94 -20.54
N GLU A 186 -7.84 5.88 -20.95
CA GLU A 186 -9.24 5.93 -20.49
C GLU A 186 -10.00 4.65 -20.85
N SER A 187 -9.75 4.07 -22.03
CA SER A 187 -10.36 2.81 -22.46
C SER A 187 -9.98 1.64 -21.55
N THR A 188 -8.71 1.53 -21.17
CA THR A 188 -8.25 0.52 -20.20
C THR A 188 -8.94 0.70 -18.86
N LEU A 189 -9.03 1.95 -18.36
CA LEU A 189 -9.69 2.24 -17.09
C LEU A 189 -11.19 1.87 -17.12
N LEU A 190 -11.91 2.22 -18.19
CA LEU A 190 -13.32 1.91 -18.35
C LEU A 190 -13.56 0.39 -18.47
N THR A 191 -12.78 -0.29 -19.31
CA THR A 191 -12.91 -1.73 -19.54
C THR A 191 -12.62 -2.52 -18.26
N ARG A 192 -11.54 -2.15 -17.54
CA ARG A 192 -11.16 -2.79 -16.29
C ARG A 192 -12.24 -2.66 -15.22
N ASN A 193 -12.90 -1.50 -15.17
CA ASN A 193 -13.94 -1.20 -14.18
C ASN A 193 -15.36 -1.50 -14.68
N LYS A 194 -15.51 -2.07 -15.87
CA LYS A 194 -16.82 -2.38 -16.50
C LYS A 194 -17.76 -1.17 -16.52
N ILE A 195 -17.20 0.00 -16.85
CA ILE A 195 -17.95 1.26 -16.96
C ILE A 195 -18.34 1.46 -18.42
N ASP A 196 -19.64 1.30 -18.71
CA ASP A 196 -20.17 1.52 -20.06
C ASP A 196 -20.29 3.01 -20.42
N ASP A 197 -20.63 3.84 -19.43
CA ASP A 197 -20.87 5.27 -19.60
C ASP A 197 -20.03 6.08 -18.59
N PRO A 198 -18.96 6.76 -19.04
CA PRO A 198 -18.08 7.54 -18.16
C PRO A 198 -18.80 8.72 -17.49
N THR A 199 -19.93 9.18 -18.03
CA THR A 199 -20.68 10.32 -17.45
C THR A 199 -21.44 9.94 -16.18
N LYS A 200 -21.59 8.64 -15.91
CA LYS A 200 -22.24 8.10 -14.72
C LYS A 200 -21.29 7.85 -13.55
N LEU A 201 -20.03 8.29 -13.68
CA LEU A 201 -19.03 8.13 -12.62
C LEU A 201 -19.51 8.83 -11.33
N GLN A 202 -19.51 8.10 -10.22
CA GLN A 202 -20.00 8.61 -8.94
C GLN A 202 -18.86 9.02 -8.01
N MET A 203 -19.05 10.11 -7.26
CA MET A 203 -18.14 10.44 -6.17
C MET A 203 -18.10 9.30 -5.15
N GLY A 204 -16.91 8.92 -4.71
CA GLY A 204 -16.67 7.82 -3.78
C GLY A 204 -16.69 6.43 -4.43
N GLN A 205 -16.97 6.34 -5.74
CA GLN A 205 -16.85 5.09 -6.47
C GLN A 205 -15.40 4.58 -6.41
N ILE A 206 -15.22 3.29 -6.10
CA ILE A 206 -13.91 2.67 -6.03
C ILE A 206 -13.56 2.11 -7.42
N LEU A 207 -12.44 2.56 -7.96
CA LEU A 207 -11.89 2.14 -9.25
C LEU A 207 -10.63 1.30 -9.06
N ASP A 208 -10.51 0.23 -9.84
CA ASP A 208 -9.27 -0.48 -10.09
C ASP A 208 -8.48 0.22 -11.20
N VAL A 209 -7.41 0.92 -10.83
CA VAL A 209 -6.52 1.60 -11.77
C VAL A 209 -5.28 0.72 -11.99
N PRO A 210 -5.08 0.12 -13.18
CA PRO A 210 -3.92 -0.71 -13.47
C PRO A 210 -2.70 0.15 -13.82
N LEU A 211 -1.88 0.51 -12.83
CA LEU A 211 -0.71 1.36 -13.07
C LEU A 211 0.31 0.58 -13.89
N PRO A 212 0.78 1.13 -15.02
CA PRO A 212 1.89 0.52 -15.74
C PRO A 212 3.11 0.52 -14.82
N VAL A 213 3.67 -0.66 -14.57
CA VAL A 213 4.96 -0.75 -13.89
C VAL A 213 6.01 -0.27 -14.88
N GLN A 214 6.34 1.02 -14.81
CA GLN A 214 7.53 1.54 -15.45
C GLN A 214 8.67 0.68 -14.93
N ASN A 215 9.32 -0.07 -15.81
CA ASN A 215 10.39 -1.00 -15.47
C ASN A 215 11.68 -0.23 -15.08
N LYS A 216 11.55 0.83 -14.28
CA LYS A 216 12.60 1.37 -13.42
C LYS A 216 12.76 0.43 -12.22
N GLY A 217 12.90 -0.87 -12.48
CA GLY A 217 13.56 -1.72 -11.51
C GLY A 217 14.92 -1.09 -11.17
N CYS A 218 15.44 -1.37 -9.98
CA CYS A 218 16.85 -1.04 -9.74
C CYS A 218 17.66 -1.60 -10.91
N PRO A 219 18.49 -0.78 -11.57
CA PRO A 219 19.35 -1.28 -12.64
C PRO A 219 20.14 -2.46 -12.09
N SER A 220 20.33 -3.49 -12.91
CA SER A 220 21.13 -4.63 -12.49
C SER A 220 22.50 -4.14 -12.00
N VAL A 221 22.88 -4.54 -10.79
CA VAL A 221 24.24 -4.30 -10.31
C VAL A 221 25.17 -5.20 -11.14
N PRO A 222 26.14 -4.62 -11.87
CA PRO A 222 27.05 -5.43 -12.68
C PRO A 222 27.91 -6.33 -11.80
N LEU A 223 28.34 -7.46 -12.37
CA LEU A 223 29.31 -8.35 -11.72
C LEU A 223 30.71 -7.79 -11.88
N CYS A 224 31.56 -7.92 -10.86
CA CYS A 224 32.98 -7.69 -11.02
C CYS A 224 33.62 -8.87 -11.76
N ASN A 225 34.36 -8.57 -12.84
CA ASN A 225 35.05 -9.56 -13.66
C ASN A 225 34.15 -10.70 -14.19
N GLY A 226 32.84 -10.44 -14.34
CA GLY A 226 31.87 -11.38 -14.90
C GLY A 226 31.37 -12.49 -13.97
N THR A 227 31.89 -12.62 -12.74
CA THR A 227 31.50 -13.73 -11.83
C THR A 227 31.19 -13.29 -10.40
N LEU A 228 31.80 -12.23 -9.89
CA LEU A 228 31.65 -11.80 -8.51
C LEU A 228 30.47 -10.86 -8.34
N LYS A 229 29.53 -11.19 -7.46
CA LYS A 229 28.47 -10.28 -7.03
C LYS A 229 29.01 -9.23 -6.07
N LEU A 230 28.32 -8.10 -5.97
CA LEU A 230 28.65 -7.06 -4.99
C LEU A 230 28.75 -7.66 -3.57
N GLY A 231 29.88 -7.42 -2.91
CA GLY A 231 30.20 -7.96 -1.58
C GLY A 231 30.87 -9.35 -1.59
N GLU A 232 30.83 -10.10 -2.69
CA GLU A 232 31.58 -11.35 -2.80
C GLU A 232 33.09 -11.08 -2.91
N THR A 233 33.87 -11.98 -2.32
CA THR A 233 35.33 -11.88 -2.23
C THR A 233 35.97 -13.09 -2.88
N ASN A 234 36.99 -12.86 -3.70
CA ASN A 234 37.83 -13.89 -4.29
C ASN A 234 39.21 -13.92 -3.61
N GLY A 235 39.72 -15.11 -3.36
CA GLY A 235 40.97 -15.34 -2.66
C GLY A 235 40.87 -15.21 -1.14
N THR A 236 42.01 -15.34 -0.46
CA THR A 236 42.13 -15.34 1.01
C THR A 236 43.29 -14.48 1.46
N GLY A 237 43.23 -13.96 2.69
CA GLY A 237 44.28 -13.11 3.26
C GLY A 237 44.36 -11.72 2.60
N CYS A 238 45.53 -11.07 2.69
CA CYS A 238 45.69 -9.69 2.23
C CYS A 238 45.72 -9.50 0.70
N GLY A 239 45.82 -10.59 -0.06
CA GLY A 239 45.66 -10.60 -1.51
C GLY A 239 44.21 -10.78 -1.97
N SER A 240 43.25 -10.92 -1.04
CA SER A 240 41.85 -11.11 -1.41
C SER A 240 41.28 -9.85 -2.07
N THR A 241 40.36 -10.06 -3.00
CA THR A 241 39.73 -8.99 -3.77
C THR A 241 38.21 -9.10 -3.66
N THR A 242 37.57 -8.02 -3.25
CA THR A 242 36.11 -7.95 -3.05
C THR A 242 35.48 -7.11 -4.16
N CYS A 243 34.34 -7.56 -4.69
CA CYS A 243 33.57 -6.71 -5.58
C CYS A 243 32.91 -5.59 -4.77
N ALA A 244 33.35 -4.35 -4.99
CA ALA A 244 32.89 -3.18 -4.27
C ALA A 244 32.13 -2.23 -5.20
N TYR A 245 31.28 -1.41 -4.59
CA TYR A 245 30.63 -0.31 -5.28
C TYR A 245 31.67 0.76 -5.61
N SER A 246 31.70 1.21 -6.87
CA SER A 246 32.68 2.18 -7.37
C SER A 246 32.07 3.49 -7.87
N GLY A 247 30.75 3.62 -7.85
CA GLY A 247 30.05 4.84 -8.24
C GLY A 247 28.75 4.59 -8.99
N TYR A 248 28.16 5.69 -9.48
CA TYR A 248 26.98 5.64 -10.33
C TYR A 248 27.01 6.76 -11.38
N SER A 249 26.30 6.56 -12.48
CA SER A 249 26.00 7.61 -13.48
C SER A 249 24.50 7.72 -13.70
N ASN A 250 23.99 8.93 -13.95
CA ASN A 250 22.55 9.18 -14.08
C ASN A 250 22.19 10.17 -15.21
N SER A 251 22.92 10.13 -16.33
CA SER A 251 22.73 11.08 -17.45
C SER A 251 21.58 10.71 -18.41
N SER A 252 21.11 9.46 -18.40
CA SER A 252 20.04 8.96 -19.30
C SER A 252 19.28 7.78 -18.68
N SER A 253 20.00 6.93 -17.95
CA SER A 253 19.48 5.90 -17.06
C SER A 253 20.41 5.77 -15.86
N LEU A 254 19.90 5.30 -14.72
CA LEU A 254 20.72 5.02 -13.55
C LEU A 254 21.57 3.77 -13.84
N ILE A 255 22.89 3.90 -13.77
CA ILE A 255 23.84 2.79 -13.92
C ILE A 255 24.68 2.72 -12.65
N ILE A 256 24.71 1.55 -12.02
CA ILE A 256 25.58 1.25 -10.88
C ILE A 256 26.91 0.74 -11.42
N GLN A 257 28.01 1.24 -10.89
CA GLN A 257 29.36 0.80 -11.22
C GLN A 257 29.93 0.00 -10.05
N THR A 258 30.58 -1.11 -10.38
CA THR A 258 31.30 -1.94 -9.41
C THR A 258 32.72 -2.14 -9.88
N SER A 259 33.67 -2.16 -8.95
CA SER A 259 35.06 -2.45 -9.24
C SER A 259 35.64 -3.42 -8.21
N LEU A 260 36.75 -4.05 -8.57
CA LEU A 260 37.51 -4.89 -7.67
C LEU A 260 38.27 -4.01 -6.67
N ALA A 261 37.98 -4.19 -5.39
CA ALA A 261 38.70 -3.57 -4.28
C ALA A 261 39.60 -4.59 -3.60
N THR A 262 40.88 -4.27 -3.46
CA THR A 262 41.83 -5.09 -2.69
C THR A 262 41.54 -5.01 -1.19
N ASN A 263 41.88 -6.05 -0.45
CA ASN A 263 41.77 -6.07 1.01
C ASN A 263 42.67 -5.02 1.67
N GLN A 264 42.11 -3.85 1.95
CA GLN A 264 42.78 -2.73 2.62
C GLN A 264 42.50 -2.69 4.12
N THR A 265 42.22 -3.83 4.75
CA THR A 265 42.11 -3.86 6.22
C THR A 265 43.40 -3.34 6.86
N THR A 266 43.28 -2.70 8.02
CA THR A 266 44.42 -2.17 8.78
C THR A 266 45.49 -3.23 9.11
N ALA A 267 45.12 -4.51 9.16
CA ALA A 267 46.04 -5.63 9.26
C ALA A 267 46.89 -5.83 7.99
N CYS A 268 46.30 -5.65 6.81
CA CYS A 268 46.94 -5.80 5.51
C CYS A 268 47.76 -4.58 5.08
N GLN A 269 47.50 -3.42 5.69
CA GLN A 269 48.27 -2.19 5.51
C GLN A 269 49.59 -2.20 6.31
N LYS A 270 49.72 -3.05 7.34
CA LYS A 270 50.92 -3.13 8.21
C LYS A 270 52.05 -4.03 7.66
N GLY A 271 52.07 -4.28 6.35
CA GLY A 271 53.08 -5.12 5.67
C GLY A 271 54.39 -4.42 5.30
N GLY A 272 54.67 -3.21 5.80
CA GLY A 272 55.91 -2.48 5.56
C GLY A 272 56.72 -2.28 6.84
N SER A 273 57.75 -3.12 7.04
CA SER A 273 58.81 -3.02 8.05
C SER A 273 58.40 -2.94 9.54
N GLY A 274 58.49 -4.08 10.24
CA GLY A 274 58.35 -4.12 11.68
C GLY A 274 58.57 -5.52 12.24
N ARG A 275 59.77 -5.76 12.77
CA ARG A 275 60.23 -6.95 13.47
C ARG A 275 59.18 -7.46 14.47
N SER A 276 58.92 -8.77 14.45
CA SER A 276 58.01 -9.48 15.36
C SER A 276 58.28 -9.15 16.83
N GLN A 277 57.25 -8.72 17.55
CA GLN A 277 57.14 -9.00 18.98
C GLN A 277 55.75 -9.56 19.27
N PHE A 278 55.75 -10.79 19.77
CA PHE A 278 54.61 -11.37 20.47
C PHE A 278 54.32 -10.51 21.71
N ALA A 279 53.13 -9.92 21.77
CA ALA A 279 52.54 -9.47 23.01
C ALA A 279 51.05 -9.81 23.01
N ARG A 280 50.68 -10.71 23.93
CA ARG A 280 49.30 -11.05 24.28
C ARG A 280 48.59 -9.81 24.83
N SER A 281 47.38 -9.49 24.35
CA SER A 281 46.34 -8.74 25.08
C SER A 281 45.04 -8.83 24.27
N MET A 282 44.12 -9.74 24.60
CA MET A 282 42.95 -9.49 25.47
C MET A 282 42.08 -8.30 25.03
N TRP A 283 40.93 -8.67 24.44
CA TRP A 283 39.61 -8.01 24.38
C TRP A 283 39.47 -6.57 23.84
N SER A 284 38.81 -6.45 22.69
CA SER A 284 37.68 -5.52 22.53
C SER A 284 36.77 -6.02 21.41
N MET A 285 35.66 -6.66 21.79
CA MET A 285 34.53 -6.85 20.89
C MET A 285 33.74 -5.54 20.87
N SER A 286 33.80 -4.81 19.78
CA SER A 286 32.76 -3.83 19.45
C SER A 286 31.68 -4.56 18.66
N VAL A 287 30.79 -5.23 19.40
CA VAL A 287 29.47 -5.60 18.91
C VAL A 287 28.68 -4.30 18.83
N ILE A 288 28.45 -3.78 17.62
CA ILE A 288 27.42 -2.76 17.42
C ILE A 288 26.10 -3.52 17.30
N SER A 289 25.47 -3.68 18.45
CA SER A 289 24.08 -4.06 18.59
C SER A 289 23.22 -2.94 17.99
N PHE A 290 22.47 -3.26 16.92
CA PHE A 290 21.33 -2.45 16.54
C PHE A 290 20.22 -2.69 17.56
N HIS A 291 20.08 -1.77 18.51
CA HIS A 291 18.87 -1.67 19.32
C HIS A 291 17.78 -1.02 18.47
N MET A 292 16.69 -1.76 18.33
CA MET A 292 15.38 -1.24 18.02
C MET A 292 14.99 -0.17 19.04
N TYR A 293 14.55 0.97 18.56
CA TYR A 293 13.37 1.67 19.07
C TYR A 293 12.62 2.26 17.87
#